data_AF-A0A6B3I0F5-F1
#
_entry.id   AF-A0A6B3I0F5-F1
#
_cell.length_a   1.000
_cell.length_b   1.000
_cell.length_c   1.000
_cell.angle_alpha   90.00
_cell.angle_beta   90.00
_cell.angle_gamma   90.00
#
_symmetry.space_group_name_H-M   'P 1'
#
loop_
_entity.id
_entity.type
_entity.pdbx_description
1 polymer ?
#
loop_
_entity_poly.entity_id
_entity_poly.type
_entity_poly.pdbx_seq_one_letter_code
_entity_poly.pdbx_strand_id
1 'polypeptide(L)'
;THPVTFDYLLRGRARTGARLVVVDPRRTPTAAVADDWIAPKPHTDLALALGMLHHILDRNLHDCAFVERWVVGFAELKAHMAASHYTPEWAAGVTGVPAATIRRTARDYASARSAALFCNAGISHQLGAFDTYRVLTFLAAVTGNIGKLGAGCNFMHNTWPGDLHLPALTVRTPDPGQALPVGPDYFAESVLTGRPYRLKALITQGNPLISSANTERVKEAYRRLDFYVYTGLFM
;
A
#
# COMPACT_ATOMS: atom_id res chain seq x y z
N THR A 1 4.07 -2.14 14.43
CA THR A 1 3.46 -0.78 14.39
C THR A 1 2.06 -0.77 14.98
N HIS A 2 1.29 -1.87 14.90
CA HIS A 2 -0.02 -2.01 15.55
C HIS A 2 -0.02 -3.21 16.52
N PRO A 3 0.41 -3.05 17.79
CA PRO A 3 0.64 -4.18 18.69
C PRO A 3 -0.65 -4.97 18.98
N VAL A 4 -1.79 -4.29 19.13
CA VAL A 4 -3.09 -4.93 19.35
C VAL A 4 -3.49 -5.77 18.15
N THR A 5 -3.46 -5.18 16.94
CA THR A 5 -3.81 -5.92 15.72
C THR A 5 -2.87 -7.10 15.46
N PHE A 6 -1.59 -6.93 15.78
CA PHE A 6 -0.61 -8.01 15.66
C PHE A 6 -0.89 -9.16 16.63
N ASP A 7 -1.24 -8.87 17.88
CA ASP A 7 -1.65 -9.89 18.85
C ASP A 7 -2.93 -10.63 18.40
N TYR A 8 -3.94 -9.91 17.87
CA TYR A 8 -5.12 -10.54 17.26
C TYR A 8 -4.75 -11.48 16.11
N LEU A 9 -3.82 -11.07 15.24
CA LEU A 9 -3.33 -11.90 14.13
C LEU A 9 -2.66 -13.18 14.65
N LEU A 10 -1.81 -13.07 15.66
CA LEU A 10 -1.11 -14.23 16.25
C LEU A 10 -2.09 -15.20 16.94
N ARG A 11 -3.06 -14.69 17.69
CA ARG A 11 -4.12 -15.52 18.31
C ARG A 11 -5.00 -16.19 17.27
N GLY A 12 -5.36 -15.47 16.21
CA GLY A 12 -6.07 -16.02 15.06
C GLY A 12 -5.29 -17.16 14.43
N ARG A 13 -4.00 -16.94 14.16
CA ARG A 13 -3.06 -17.95 13.64
C ARG A 13 -2.98 -19.19 14.52
N ALA A 14 -2.87 -19.03 15.84
CA ALA A 14 -2.80 -20.17 16.75
C ALA A 14 -4.06 -21.08 16.68
N ARG A 15 -5.22 -20.50 16.35
CA ARG A 15 -6.48 -21.24 16.19
C ARG A 15 -6.66 -21.85 14.81
N THR A 16 -6.16 -21.20 13.77
CA THR A 16 -6.39 -21.60 12.36
C THR A 16 -5.26 -22.43 11.78
N GLY A 17 -4.07 -22.38 12.38
CA GLY A 17 -2.84 -22.92 11.79
C GLY A 17 -2.39 -22.16 10.54
N ALA A 18 -2.87 -20.92 10.34
CA ALA A 18 -2.52 -20.13 9.17
C ALA A 18 -1.01 -19.88 9.09
N ARG A 19 -0.43 -20.07 7.91
CA ARG A 19 0.98 -19.76 7.67
C ARG A 19 1.20 -18.25 7.62
N LEU A 20 2.25 -17.77 8.27
CA LEU A 20 2.67 -16.37 8.28
C LEU A 20 3.97 -16.22 7.50
N VAL A 21 3.91 -15.48 6.40
CA VAL A 21 5.08 -15.07 5.61
C VAL A 21 5.31 -13.58 5.83
N VAL A 22 6.53 -13.20 6.18
CA VAL A 22 6.91 -11.79 6.37
C VAL A 22 7.92 -11.39 5.31
N VAL A 23 7.56 -10.36 4.54
CA VAL A 23 8.44 -9.70 3.57
C VAL A 23 8.92 -8.39 4.19
N ASP A 24 10.18 -8.34 4.62
CA ASP A 24 10.81 -7.15 5.19
C ASP A 24 12.34 -7.30 5.06
N PRO A 25 13.09 -6.28 4.59
CA PRO A 25 14.56 -6.33 4.55
C PRO A 25 15.18 -6.60 5.93
N ARG A 26 14.46 -6.30 7.03
CA ARG A 26 14.91 -6.52 8.40
C ARG A 26 14.17 -7.69 9.02
N ARG A 27 14.88 -8.44 9.87
CA ARG A 27 14.26 -9.46 10.72
C ARG A 27 13.57 -8.81 11.92
N THR A 28 12.37 -8.28 11.69
CA THR A 28 11.54 -7.65 12.73
C THR A 28 11.01 -8.66 13.75
N PRO A 29 10.44 -8.23 14.90
CA PRO A 29 9.77 -9.14 15.83
C PRO A 29 8.66 -9.98 15.18
N THR A 30 7.96 -9.42 14.19
CA THR A 30 6.97 -10.15 13.39
C THR A 30 7.63 -11.22 12.51
N ALA A 31 8.75 -10.90 11.86
CA ALA A 31 9.53 -11.87 11.10
C ALA A 31 10.14 -12.97 11.98
N ALA A 32 10.45 -12.67 13.26
CA ALA A 32 11.04 -13.64 14.18
C ALA A 32 10.10 -14.79 14.55
N VAL A 33 8.78 -14.57 14.48
CA VAL A 33 7.73 -15.56 14.77
C VAL A 33 7.00 -16.07 13.52
N ALA A 34 7.45 -15.66 12.34
CA ALA A 34 6.90 -16.07 11.05
C ALA A 34 7.39 -17.46 10.66
N ASP A 35 6.61 -18.15 9.81
CA ASP A 35 7.02 -19.42 9.22
C ASP A 35 8.11 -19.21 8.17
N ASP A 36 8.00 -18.11 7.40
CA ASP A 36 9.03 -17.69 6.45
C ASP A 36 9.29 -16.19 6.59
N TRP A 37 10.57 -15.83 6.56
CA TRP A 37 11.03 -14.46 6.40
C TRP A 37 11.74 -14.32 5.06
N ILE A 38 11.23 -13.41 4.22
CA ILE A 38 11.80 -13.06 2.93
C ILE A 38 12.36 -11.66 3.05
N ALA A 39 13.67 -11.54 2.82
CA ALA A 39 14.41 -10.28 2.95
C ALA A 39 14.81 -9.74 1.57
N PRO A 40 13.91 -9.01 0.87
CA PRO A 40 14.30 -8.34 -0.36
C PRO A 40 15.21 -7.14 -0.06
N LYS A 41 15.97 -6.69 -1.06
CA LYS A 41 16.61 -5.37 -1.02
C LYS A 41 15.55 -4.28 -0.77
N PRO A 42 15.83 -3.24 0.02
CA PRO A 42 14.89 -2.15 0.23
C PRO A 42 14.39 -1.56 -1.09
N HIS A 43 13.12 -1.17 -1.15
CA HIS A 43 12.50 -0.53 -2.33
C HIS A 43 12.34 -1.44 -3.56
N THR A 44 12.33 -2.76 -3.38
CA THR A 44 12.18 -3.74 -4.48
C THR A 44 10.90 -4.58 -4.40
N ASP A 45 9.96 -4.19 -3.52
CA ASP A 45 8.69 -4.88 -3.29
C ASP A 45 7.85 -5.05 -4.56
N LEU A 46 7.83 -4.02 -5.43
CA LEU A 46 7.16 -4.08 -6.74
C LEU A 46 7.70 -5.23 -7.60
N ALA A 47 9.03 -5.37 -7.68
CA ALA A 47 9.66 -6.42 -8.47
C ALA A 47 9.34 -7.81 -7.93
N LEU A 48 9.33 -7.97 -6.59
CA LEU A 48 8.91 -9.21 -5.94
C LEU A 48 7.46 -9.55 -6.29
N ALA A 49 6.54 -8.60 -6.14
CA ALA A 49 5.11 -8.80 -6.40
C ALA A 49 4.83 -9.08 -7.88
N LEU A 50 5.50 -8.41 -8.81
CA LEU A 50 5.43 -8.68 -10.25
C LEU A 50 5.97 -10.07 -10.59
N GLY A 51 7.08 -10.49 -9.98
CA GLY A 51 7.63 -11.84 -10.13
C GLY A 51 6.67 -12.93 -9.67
N MET A 52 5.97 -12.69 -8.55
CA MET A 52 4.91 -13.58 -8.06
C MET A 52 3.72 -13.62 -9.02
N LEU A 53 3.22 -12.46 -9.45
CA LEU A 53 2.08 -12.34 -10.35
C LEU A 53 2.36 -13.02 -11.69
N HIS A 54 3.55 -12.78 -12.27
CA HIS A 54 3.98 -13.46 -13.48
C HIS A 54 3.93 -14.97 -13.31
N HIS A 55 4.48 -15.51 -12.22
CA HIS A 55 4.48 -16.96 -11.99
C HIS A 55 3.06 -17.54 -11.90
N ILE A 56 2.15 -16.84 -11.23
CA ILE A 56 0.74 -17.25 -11.10
C ILE A 56 0.05 -17.28 -12.47
N LEU A 57 0.25 -16.26 -13.29
CA LEU A 57 -0.39 -16.18 -14.60
C LEU A 57 0.22 -17.15 -15.62
N ASP A 58 1.56 -17.27 -15.66
CA ASP A 58 2.31 -18.18 -16.52
C ASP A 58 1.92 -19.65 -16.28
N ARG A 59 1.73 -20.02 -15.01
CA ARG A 59 1.37 -21.39 -14.61
C ARG A 59 -0.13 -21.61 -14.49
N ASN A 60 -0.95 -20.65 -14.90
CA ASN A 60 -2.41 -20.69 -14.81
C ASN A 60 -2.91 -21.06 -13.38
N LEU A 61 -2.29 -20.50 -12.34
CA LEU A 61 -2.64 -20.70 -10.93
C LEU A 61 -3.68 -19.69 -10.40
N HIS A 62 -4.25 -18.86 -11.27
CA HIS A 62 -5.29 -17.90 -10.91
C HIS A 62 -6.65 -18.61 -10.76
N ASP A 63 -7.57 -18.01 -10.01
CA ASP A 63 -8.94 -18.49 -9.89
C ASP A 63 -9.75 -18.08 -11.12
N CYS A 64 -9.83 -18.98 -12.11
CA CYS A 64 -10.52 -18.72 -13.38
C CYS A 64 -11.98 -18.28 -13.17
N ALA A 65 -12.70 -18.94 -12.25
CA ALA A 65 -14.11 -18.67 -12.02
C ALA A 65 -14.34 -17.33 -11.31
N PHE A 66 -13.41 -16.90 -10.45
CA PHE A 66 -13.46 -15.57 -9.86
C PHE A 66 -13.13 -14.49 -10.90
N VAL A 67 -12.06 -14.70 -11.66
CA VAL A 67 -11.60 -13.76 -12.70
C VAL A 67 -12.69 -13.50 -13.73
N GLU A 68 -13.33 -14.55 -14.26
CA GLU A 68 -14.39 -14.43 -15.27
C GLU A 68 -15.58 -13.60 -14.79
N ARG A 69 -15.95 -13.73 -13.50
CA ARG A 69 -17.15 -13.10 -12.95
C ARG A 69 -16.91 -11.68 -12.42
N TRP A 70 -15.71 -11.40 -11.91
CA TRP A 70 -15.49 -10.24 -11.04
C TRP A 70 -14.28 -9.38 -11.42
N VAL A 71 -13.48 -9.76 -12.42
CA VAL A 71 -12.26 -9.04 -12.79
C VAL A 71 -12.37 -8.48 -14.21
N VAL A 72 -12.27 -7.16 -14.33
CA VAL A 72 -12.16 -6.46 -15.62
C VAL A 72 -10.68 -6.22 -15.95
N GLY A 73 -10.31 -6.29 -17.23
CA GLY A 73 -8.95 -6.00 -17.69
C GLY A 73 -7.95 -7.16 -17.56
N PHE A 74 -8.42 -8.39 -17.31
CA PHE A 74 -7.55 -9.55 -17.09
C PHE A 74 -6.76 -9.95 -18.34
N ALA A 75 -7.36 -9.86 -19.53
CA ALA A 75 -6.70 -10.19 -20.78
C ALA A 75 -5.52 -9.25 -21.06
N GLU A 76 -5.73 -7.96 -20.84
CA GLU A 76 -4.73 -6.90 -20.95
C GLU A 76 -3.61 -7.08 -19.93
N LEU A 77 -3.96 -7.41 -18.68
CA LEU A 77 -2.98 -7.73 -17.64
C LEU A 77 -2.13 -8.94 -18.05
N LYS A 78 -2.76 -10.04 -18.52
CA LYS A 78 -2.04 -11.26 -18.92
C LYS A 78 -1.10 -10.98 -20.11
N ALA A 79 -1.57 -10.23 -21.10
CA ALA A 79 -0.75 -9.83 -22.25
C ALA A 79 0.43 -8.94 -21.83
N HIS A 80 0.19 -7.95 -20.96
CA HIS A 80 1.25 -7.11 -20.41
C HIS A 80 2.30 -7.94 -19.67
N MET A 81 1.87 -8.82 -18.76
CA MET A 81 2.78 -9.67 -17.98
C MET A 81 3.62 -10.60 -18.87
N ALA A 82 3.05 -11.12 -19.96
CA ALA A 82 3.77 -11.94 -20.93
C ALA A 82 4.83 -11.13 -21.72
N ALA A 83 4.55 -9.87 -22.03
CA ALA A 83 5.46 -8.99 -22.78
C ALA A 83 6.57 -8.36 -21.91
N SER A 84 6.30 -8.11 -20.62
CA SER A 84 7.20 -7.35 -19.75
C SER A 84 8.34 -8.17 -19.14
N HIS A 85 8.39 -9.48 -19.37
CA HIS A 85 9.45 -10.39 -18.86
C HIS A 85 9.70 -10.28 -17.34
N TYR A 86 8.67 -10.02 -16.54
CA TYR A 86 8.75 -9.95 -15.08
C TYR A 86 8.85 -11.34 -14.43
N THR A 87 9.77 -12.17 -14.92
CA THR A 87 9.94 -13.54 -14.44
C THR A 87 10.46 -13.57 -13.00
N PRO A 88 10.30 -14.70 -12.28
CA PRO A 88 10.95 -14.90 -10.99
C PRO A 88 12.48 -14.71 -11.02
N GLU A 89 13.13 -15.02 -12.15
CA GLU A 89 14.57 -14.82 -12.34
C GLU A 89 14.93 -13.35 -12.46
N TRP A 90 14.15 -12.57 -13.21
CA TRP A 90 14.29 -11.11 -13.25
C TRP A 90 14.08 -10.50 -11.86
N ALA A 91 13.00 -10.88 -11.19
CA ALA A 91 12.68 -10.40 -9.85
C ALA A 91 13.78 -10.77 -8.85
N ALA A 92 14.39 -11.94 -8.97
CA ALA A 92 15.53 -12.35 -8.14
C ALA A 92 16.75 -11.44 -8.33
N GLY A 93 17.07 -11.05 -9.57
CA GLY A 93 18.15 -10.11 -9.85
C GLY A 93 17.93 -8.74 -9.20
N VAL A 94 16.70 -8.22 -9.26
CA VAL A 94 16.34 -6.93 -8.65
C VAL A 94 16.32 -7.02 -7.13
N THR A 95 15.58 -7.99 -6.59
CA THR A 95 15.27 -8.09 -5.15
C THR A 95 16.36 -8.73 -4.32
N GLY A 96 17.23 -9.55 -4.93
CA GLY A 96 18.14 -10.45 -4.19
C GLY A 96 17.46 -11.67 -3.57
N VAL A 97 16.14 -11.84 -3.72
CA VAL A 97 15.41 -13.02 -3.24
C VAL A 97 15.57 -14.15 -4.26
N PRO A 98 15.95 -15.38 -3.88
CA PRO A 98 16.08 -16.48 -4.84
C PRO A 98 14.79 -16.74 -5.62
N ALA A 99 14.89 -16.93 -6.94
CA ALA A 99 13.74 -17.18 -7.82
C ALA A 99 12.89 -18.37 -7.34
N ALA A 100 13.52 -19.42 -6.79
CA ALA A 100 12.83 -20.56 -6.19
C ALA A 100 11.93 -20.16 -5.00
N THR A 101 12.36 -19.20 -4.17
CA THR A 101 11.56 -18.65 -3.07
C THR A 101 10.39 -17.82 -3.60
N ILE A 102 10.60 -17.04 -4.66
CA ILE A 102 9.53 -16.26 -5.31
C ILE A 102 8.46 -17.21 -5.88
N ARG A 103 8.87 -18.24 -6.62
CA ARG A 103 7.98 -19.27 -7.19
C ARG A 103 7.21 -20.01 -6.10
N ARG A 104 7.90 -20.45 -5.04
CA ARG A 104 7.29 -21.11 -3.88
C ARG A 104 6.21 -20.22 -3.26
N THR A 105 6.58 -18.98 -2.92
CA THR A 105 5.67 -18.04 -2.25
C THR A 105 4.44 -17.73 -3.11
N ALA A 106 4.63 -17.53 -4.42
CA ALA A 106 3.54 -17.30 -5.37
C ALA A 106 2.57 -18.48 -5.46
N ARG A 107 3.09 -19.71 -5.57
CA ARG A 107 2.26 -20.93 -5.58
C ARG A 107 1.53 -21.13 -4.26
N ASP A 108 2.23 -20.95 -3.15
CA ASP A 108 1.65 -21.15 -1.81
C ASP A 108 0.55 -20.11 -1.55
N TYR A 109 0.72 -18.87 -2.02
CA TYR A 109 -0.31 -17.82 -1.96
C TYR A 109 -1.53 -18.16 -2.84
N ALA A 110 -1.30 -18.56 -4.09
CA ALA A 110 -2.38 -18.87 -5.03
C ALA A 110 -3.18 -20.13 -4.67
N SER A 111 -2.54 -21.11 -4.02
CA SER A 111 -3.18 -22.37 -3.60
C SER A 111 -3.81 -22.31 -2.21
N ALA A 112 -3.58 -21.25 -1.45
CA ALA A 112 -4.17 -21.09 -0.13
C ALA A 112 -5.70 -21.03 -0.23
N ARG A 113 -6.39 -21.72 0.69
CA ARG A 113 -7.86 -21.63 0.78
C ARG A 113 -8.32 -20.19 0.98
N SER A 114 -7.56 -19.37 1.71
CA SER A 114 -7.79 -17.94 1.91
C SER A 114 -6.45 -17.30 2.27
N ALA A 115 -6.12 -16.18 1.65
CA ALA A 115 -4.88 -15.45 1.91
C ALA A 115 -5.14 -13.95 2.06
N ALA A 116 -4.67 -13.39 3.16
CA ALA A 116 -4.70 -11.97 3.44
C ALA A 116 -3.30 -11.38 3.26
N LEU A 117 -3.20 -10.32 2.45
CA LEU A 117 -2.02 -9.48 2.36
C LEU A 117 -2.16 -8.33 3.36
N PHE A 118 -1.08 -8.04 4.09
CA PHE A 118 -0.99 -6.89 4.98
C PHE A 118 0.17 -6.01 4.55
N CYS A 119 -0.11 -4.74 4.27
CA CYS A 119 0.91 -3.77 3.86
C CYS A 119 0.59 -2.37 4.40
N ASN A 120 1.62 -1.52 4.56
CA ASN A 120 1.47 -0.18 5.14
C ASN A 120 2.71 0.71 4.82
N ALA A 121 3.17 1.52 5.78
CA ALA A 121 4.24 2.51 5.68
C ALA A 121 5.53 2.05 5.00
N GLY A 122 5.89 0.76 5.11
CA GLY A 122 7.06 0.20 4.41
C GLY A 122 6.97 0.32 2.88
N ILE A 123 5.75 0.28 2.33
CA ILE A 123 5.47 0.44 0.90
C ILE A 123 5.00 1.86 0.59
N SER A 124 4.11 2.48 1.39
CA SER A 124 3.57 3.80 1.05
C SER A 124 4.60 4.92 1.01
N HIS A 125 5.76 4.75 1.66
CA HIS A 125 6.84 5.72 1.63
C HIS A 125 7.87 5.43 0.51
N GLN A 126 7.48 4.63 -0.49
CA GLN A 126 8.29 4.32 -1.66
C GLN A 126 7.83 5.11 -2.89
N LEU A 127 8.74 5.41 -3.82
CA LEU A 127 8.42 6.16 -5.06
C LEU A 127 7.42 5.39 -5.93
N GLY A 128 7.51 4.05 -5.94
CA GLY A 128 6.61 3.15 -6.67
C GLY A 128 5.44 2.62 -5.84
N ALA A 129 5.07 3.27 -4.73
CA ALA A 129 4.06 2.78 -3.80
C ALA A 129 2.71 2.48 -4.48
N PHE A 130 2.27 3.37 -5.37
CA PHE A 130 1.00 3.25 -6.08
C PHE A 130 0.94 1.96 -6.90
N ASP A 131 1.93 1.72 -7.76
CA ASP A 131 1.98 0.52 -8.59
C ASP A 131 2.20 -0.73 -7.74
N THR A 132 2.98 -0.65 -6.67
CA THR A 132 3.16 -1.78 -5.74
C THR A 132 1.83 -2.20 -5.13
N TYR A 133 1.04 -1.24 -4.63
CA TYR A 133 -0.28 -1.53 -4.08
C TYR A 133 -1.26 -2.05 -5.13
N ARG A 134 -1.18 -1.56 -6.37
CA ARG A 134 -1.97 -2.11 -7.48
C ARG A 134 -1.62 -3.57 -7.74
N VAL A 135 -0.35 -3.92 -7.84
CA VAL A 135 0.08 -5.31 -8.08
C VAL A 135 -0.29 -6.23 -6.92
N LEU A 136 -0.19 -5.78 -5.66
CA LEU A 136 -0.67 -6.55 -4.51
C LEU A 136 -2.19 -6.77 -4.57
N THR A 137 -2.94 -5.77 -5.01
CA THR A 137 -4.39 -5.90 -5.22
C THR A 137 -4.70 -6.84 -6.39
N PHE A 138 -3.91 -6.81 -7.46
CA PHE A 138 -4.04 -7.76 -8.57
C PHE A 138 -3.80 -9.18 -8.10
N LEU A 139 -2.76 -9.43 -7.29
CA LEU A 139 -2.54 -10.75 -6.68
C LEU A 139 -3.77 -11.23 -5.92
N ALA A 140 -4.37 -10.41 -5.06
CA ALA A 140 -5.61 -10.75 -4.36
C ALA A 140 -6.77 -11.02 -5.32
N ALA A 141 -6.97 -10.17 -6.33
CA ALA A 141 -8.06 -10.31 -7.31
C ALA A 141 -7.92 -11.57 -8.16
N VAL A 142 -6.76 -11.82 -8.77
CA VAL A 142 -6.55 -12.97 -9.67
C VAL A 142 -6.57 -14.30 -8.91
N THR A 143 -6.34 -14.30 -7.60
CA THR A 143 -6.41 -15.51 -6.76
C THR A 143 -7.76 -15.66 -6.03
N GLY A 144 -8.75 -14.82 -6.33
CA GLY A 144 -10.08 -14.90 -5.70
C GLY A 144 -10.08 -14.59 -4.19
N ASN A 145 -9.06 -13.86 -3.71
CA ASN A 145 -8.90 -13.46 -2.32
C ASN A 145 -9.59 -12.11 -2.02
N ILE A 146 -10.75 -11.84 -2.63
CA ILE A 146 -11.57 -10.64 -2.41
C ILE A 146 -12.99 -11.07 -2.01
N GLY A 147 -13.58 -10.39 -1.02
CA GLY A 147 -14.93 -10.70 -0.52
C GLY A 147 -15.01 -12.01 0.28
N LYS A 148 -13.86 -12.55 0.72
CA LYS A 148 -13.74 -13.83 1.40
C LYS A 148 -13.20 -13.64 2.82
N LEU A 149 -13.76 -14.38 3.79
CA LEU A 149 -13.28 -14.35 5.17
C LEU A 149 -11.82 -14.82 5.25
N GLY A 150 -11.00 -14.06 5.97
CA GLY A 150 -9.56 -14.32 6.11
C GLY A 150 -8.72 -13.97 4.87
N ALA A 151 -9.31 -13.29 3.88
CA ALA A 151 -8.62 -12.85 2.67
C ALA A 151 -8.45 -11.32 2.63
N GLY A 152 -8.09 -10.80 1.46
CA GLY A 152 -8.07 -9.37 1.16
C GLY A 152 -6.67 -8.79 1.03
N CYS A 153 -6.62 -7.59 0.43
CA CYS A 153 -5.44 -6.73 0.44
C CYS A 153 -5.68 -5.64 1.49
N ASN A 154 -5.08 -5.80 2.67
CA ASN A 154 -5.36 -5.01 3.85
C ASN A 154 -4.27 -3.95 4.04
N PHE A 155 -4.59 -2.71 3.68
CA PHE A 155 -3.75 -1.55 3.96
C PHE A 155 -3.97 -1.15 5.42
N MET A 156 -3.00 -1.44 6.30
CA MET A 156 -3.11 -1.17 7.73
C MET A 156 -2.92 0.32 8.03
N HIS A 157 -3.80 1.17 7.52
CA HIS A 157 -3.82 2.59 7.83
C HIS A 157 -4.51 2.84 9.17
N ASN A 158 -4.09 3.91 9.84
CA ASN A 158 -4.74 4.37 11.05
C ASN A 158 -6.13 4.93 10.68
N THR A 159 -7.17 4.24 11.12
CA THR A 159 -8.55 4.74 11.31
C THR A 159 -9.11 5.61 10.18
N TRP A 160 -9.92 5.01 9.31
CA TRP A 160 -11.06 5.74 8.77
C TRP A 160 -12.07 5.82 9.92
N PRO A 161 -12.52 7.02 10.36
CA PRO A 161 -13.36 7.18 11.56
C PRO A 161 -14.79 6.62 11.42
N GLY A 162 -15.03 5.64 10.55
CA GLY A 162 -16.38 5.29 10.08
C GLY A 162 -16.98 6.37 9.18
N ASP A 163 -18.20 6.13 8.72
CA ASP A 163 -18.97 7.10 7.95
C ASP A 163 -19.33 8.30 8.85
N LEU A 164 -18.78 9.47 8.56
CA LEU A 164 -19.15 10.69 9.28
C LEU A 164 -20.46 11.21 8.68
N HIS A 165 -21.58 10.87 9.30
CA HIS A 165 -22.89 11.41 8.93
C HIS A 165 -23.01 12.88 9.36
N LEU A 166 -22.31 13.75 8.65
CA LEU A 166 -22.48 15.19 8.79
C LEU A 166 -23.78 15.62 8.10
N PRO A 167 -24.55 16.56 8.68
CA PRO A 167 -25.69 17.15 7.98
C PRO A 167 -25.21 17.82 6.69
N ALA A 168 -26.03 17.76 5.65
CA ALA A 168 -25.74 18.46 4.40
C ALA A 168 -25.52 19.96 4.68
N LEU A 169 -24.48 20.53 4.07
CA LEU A 169 -24.27 21.97 4.13
C LEU A 169 -25.49 22.66 3.50
N THR A 170 -26.16 23.52 4.28
CA THR A 170 -27.33 24.28 3.83
C THR A 170 -26.95 25.53 3.04
N VAL A 171 -25.66 25.84 2.98
CA VAL A 171 -25.09 26.96 2.24
C VAL A 171 -24.62 26.50 0.87
N ARG A 172 -24.68 27.39 -0.13
CA ARG A 172 -24.07 27.13 -1.43
C ARG A 172 -22.55 27.01 -1.25
N THR A 173 -22.03 25.80 -1.39
CA THR A 173 -20.58 25.59 -1.43
C THR A 173 -20.02 26.10 -2.76
N PRO A 174 -18.79 26.65 -2.78
CA PRO A 174 -18.10 26.92 -4.03
C PRO A 174 -18.03 25.65 -4.89
N ASP A 175 -18.07 25.82 -6.21
CA ASP A 175 -17.82 24.68 -7.11
C ASP A 175 -16.43 24.11 -6.79
N PRO A 176 -16.32 22.79 -6.56
CA PRO A 176 -15.04 22.18 -6.30
C PRO A 176 -14.16 22.36 -7.54
N GLY A 177 -13.18 23.25 -7.43
CA GLY A 177 -12.12 23.41 -8.43
C GLY A 177 -11.16 22.22 -8.43
N GLN A 178 -10.00 22.39 -9.05
CA GLN A 178 -8.97 21.35 -9.05
C GLN A 178 -8.58 20.97 -7.61
N ALA A 179 -8.66 19.69 -7.24
CA ALA A 179 -8.16 19.26 -5.94
C ALA A 179 -6.63 19.39 -5.91
N LEU A 180 -6.07 19.78 -4.76
CA LEU A 180 -4.64 19.60 -4.54
C LEU A 180 -4.30 18.11 -4.59
N PRO A 181 -3.18 17.71 -5.22
CA PRO A 181 -2.74 16.34 -5.17
C PRO A 181 -2.58 15.86 -3.72
N VAL A 182 -2.97 14.61 -3.47
CA VAL A 182 -2.84 14.01 -2.14
C VAL A 182 -1.38 13.68 -1.89
N GLY A 183 -0.74 14.43 -0.99
CA GLY A 183 0.59 14.12 -0.49
C GLY A 183 1.05 15.14 0.55
N PRO A 184 1.90 14.71 1.50
CA PRO A 184 2.22 15.51 2.68
C PRO A 184 2.92 16.85 2.36
N ASP A 185 3.57 16.96 1.20
CA ASP A 185 4.37 18.16 0.86
C ASP A 185 3.70 19.05 -0.21
N TYR A 186 2.57 18.61 -0.80
CA TYR A 186 1.88 19.36 -1.86
C TYR A 186 1.29 20.68 -1.37
N PHE A 187 0.90 20.78 -0.09
CA PHE A 187 0.47 22.07 0.47
C PHE A 187 1.61 23.09 0.41
N ALA A 188 2.85 22.67 0.74
CA ALA A 188 4.01 23.54 0.73
C ALA A 188 4.34 23.98 -0.71
N GLU A 189 4.20 23.06 -1.67
CA GLU A 189 4.30 23.38 -3.09
C GLU A 189 3.31 24.45 -3.53
N SER A 190 2.04 24.28 -3.18
CA SER A 190 0.98 25.21 -3.54
C SER A 190 1.21 26.60 -2.95
N VAL A 191 1.63 26.70 -1.68
CA VAL A 191 1.96 28.00 -1.05
C VAL A 191 3.09 28.72 -1.78
N LEU A 192 4.14 27.98 -2.17
CA LEU A 192 5.35 28.56 -2.78
C LEU A 192 5.19 28.90 -4.26
N THR A 193 4.48 28.05 -5.02
CA THR A 193 4.40 28.15 -6.49
C THR A 193 3.09 28.73 -6.99
N GLY A 194 2.04 28.72 -6.16
CA GLY A 194 0.70 29.10 -6.58
C GLY A 194 0.03 28.09 -7.51
N ARG A 195 0.53 26.86 -7.62
CA ARG A 195 -0.04 25.80 -8.48
C ARG A 195 -0.66 24.67 -7.65
N PRO A 196 -1.80 24.11 -8.07
CA PRO A 196 -2.74 24.65 -9.07
C PRO A 196 -3.38 25.99 -8.68
N TYR A 197 -3.33 26.37 -7.41
CA TYR A 197 -3.64 27.69 -6.88
C TYR A 197 -2.79 27.94 -5.63
N ARG A 198 -2.72 29.19 -5.17
CA ARG A 198 -1.96 29.56 -3.97
C ARG A 198 -2.79 29.36 -2.71
N LEU A 199 -2.37 28.42 -1.86
CA LEU A 199 -2.82 28.37 -0.47
C LEU A 199 -2.27 29.58 0.31
N LYS A 200 -3.15 30.23 1.08
CA LYS A 200 -2.82 31.40 1.91
C LYS A 200 -2.97 31.13 3.41
N ALA A 201 -3.82 30.17 3.77
CA ALA A 201 -4.09 29.80 5.14
C ALA A 201 -3.91 28.29 5.32
N LEU A 202 -3.42 27.88 6.49
CA LEU A 202 -3.28 26.48 6.85
C LEU A 202 -3.76 26.25 8.29
N ILE A 203 -4.59 25.22 8.49
CA ILE A 203 -5.00 24.73 9.81
C ILE A 203 -4.44 23.31 9.93
N THR A 204 -3.62 23.05 10.93
CA THR A 204 -2.97 21.74 11.12
C THR A 204 -3.28 21.14 12.47
N GLN A 205 -3.63 19.86 12.47
CA GLN A 205 -3.55 19.01 13.66
C GLN A 205 -2.33 18.11 13.54
N GLY A 206 -1.25 18.45 14.26
CA GLY A 206 0.09 17.88 14.06
C GLY A 206 1.09 18.89 13.48
N ASN A 207 2.35 18.48 13.31
CA ASN A 207 3.44 19.39 12.97
C ASN A 207 4.14 19.00 11.64
N PRO A 208 3.74 19.60 10.51
CA PRO A 208 4.39 19.39 9.21
C PRO A 208 5.88 19.72 9.17
N LEU A 209 6.42 20.58 10.05
CA LEU A 209 7.86 20.86 10.07
C LEU A 209 8.71 19.60 10.36
N ILE A 210 8.15 18.66 11.12
CA ILE A 210 8.83 17.42 11.51
C ILE A 210 8.28 16.18 10.80
N SER A 211 7.05 16.24 10.28
CA SER A 211 6.40 15.09 9.64
C SER A 211 6.51 15.08 8.11
N SER A 212 6.79 16.22 7.48
CA SER A 212 7.05 16.31 6.03
C SER A 212 8.47 15.89 5.67
N ALA A 213 8.66 15.45 4.43
CA ALA A 213 9.97 14.98 3.97
C ALA A 213 10.96 16.13 3.78
N ASN A 214 10.51 17.28 3.28
CA ASN A 214 11.35 18.45 3.07
C ASN A 214 11.02 19.59 4.05
N THR A 215 11.61 19.52 5.26
CA THR A 215 11.43 20.52 6.32
C THR A 215 11.77 21.94 5.86
N GLU A 216 12.81 22.16 5.07
CA GLU A 216 13.18 23.50 4.61
C GLU A 216 12.14 24.10 3.67
N ARG A 217 11.55 23.28 2.79
CA ARG A 217 10.43 23.69 1.95
C ARG A 217 9.20 24.06 2.79
N VAL A 218 8.90 23.29 3.84
CA VAL A 218 7.78 23.59 4.74
C VAL A 218 8.04 24.88 5.52
N LYS A 219 9.25 25.10 6.04
CA LYS A 219 9.64 26.35 6.70
C LYS A 219 9.43 27.55 5.78
N GLU A 220 9.87 27.46 4.54
CA GLU A 220 9.71 28.53 3.57
C GLU A 220 8.24 28.76 3.21
N ALA A 221 7.44 27.69 3.09
CA ALA A 221 6.00 27.83 2.89
C ALA A 221 5.34 28.55 4.07
N TYR A 222 5.69 28.22 5.32
CA TYR A 222 5.14 28.85 6.51
C TYR A 222 5.43 30.35 6.57
N ARG A 223 6.60 30.80 6.10
CA ARG A 223 6.92 32.24 6.00
C ARG A 223 6.06 33.01 5.00
N ARG A 224 5.42 32.32 4.04
CA ARG A 224 4.61 32.92 2.98
C ARG A 224 3.10 32.74 3.17
N LEU A 225 2.69 32.08 4.25
CA LEU A 225 1.29 32.01 4.65
C LEU A 225 0.83 33.36 5.19
N ASP A 226 -0.39 33.74 4.84
CA ASP A 226 -1.05 34.93 5.38
C ASP A 226 -1.64 34.60 6.78
N PHE A 227 -1.95 33.33 7.03
CA PHE A 227 -2.57 32.86 8.28
C PHE A 227 -2.22 31.40 8.58
N TYR A 228 -1.93 31.09 9.85
CA TYR A 228 -1.65 29.73 10.30
C TYR A 228 -2.31 29.46 11.65
N VAL A 229 -2.97 28.32 11.76
CA VAL A 229 -3.53 27.81 13.02
C VAL A 229 -2.98 26.42 13.28
N TYR A 230 -2.43 26.24 14.47
CA TYR A 230 -2.06 24.95 14.99
C TYR A 230 -3.09 24.50 16.04
N THR A 231 -3.64 23.30 15.87
CA THR A 231 -4.51 22.66 16.85
C THR A 231 -3.82 21.42 17.40
N GLY A 232 -3.37 21.48 18.64
CA GLY A 232 -2.66 20.35 19.25
C GLY A 232 -2.47 20.51 20.74
N LEU A 233 -2.02 19.43 21.38
CA LEU A 233 -1.80 19.38 22.82
C LEU A 233 -0.44 19.93 23.24
N PHE A 234 0.52 20.00 22.33
CA PHE A 234 1.91 20.36 22.61
C PHE A 234 2.35 21.50 21.70
N MET A 235 3.11 22.45 22.26
CA MET A 235 3.68 23.59 21.52
C MET A 235 4.98 23.20 20.80
#